data_AF-A0A6H2CZF0-F1
#
_entry.id   AF-A0A6H2CZF0-F1
#
_cell.length_a   1.000
_cell.length_b   1.000
_cell.length_c   1.000
_cell.angle_alpha   90.00
_cell.angle_beta   90.00
_cell.angle_gamma   90.00
#
_symmetry.space_group_name_H-M   'P 1'
#
loop_
_entity.id
_entity.type
_entity.pdbx_description
1 polymer ?
#
loop_
_entity_poly.entity_id
_entity_poly.type
_entity_poly.pdbx_seq_one_letter_code
_entity_poly.pdbx_strand_id
1 'polypeptide(L)'
;MDTKNKKEVAVKLLQEFFTKGTTEKRQDEIIIELLDIIPDPSFMNDLFQSDEFYDEDGNLDYRAVVDKGFNYDPKSNIIAL
;
A
#
# COMPACT_ATOMS: atom_id res chain seq x y z
N MET A 1 -2.50 -12.45 -12.99
CA MET A 1 -1.79 -11.16 -13.05
C MET A 1 -0.41 -11.34 -12.44
N ASP A 2 0.66 -10.99 -13.15
CA ASP A 2 2.02 -11.08 -12.59
C ASP A 2 2.28 -9.98 -11.55
N THR A 3 3.29 -10.16 -10.70
CA THR A 3 3.61 -9.25 -9.59
C THR A 3 3.90 -7.82 -10.05
N LYS A 4 4.55 -7.63 -11.21
CA LYS A 4 4.83 -6.28 -11.73
C LYS A 4 3.52 -5.57 -12.04
N ASN A 5 2.59 -6.25 -12.70
CA ASN A 5 1.25 -5.70 -12.98
C ASN A 5 0.47 -5.42 -11.69
N LYS A 6 0.56 -6.29 -10.66
CA LYS A 6 -0.04 -6.05 -9.34
C LYS A 6 0.48 -4.77 -8.66
N LYS A 7 1.80 -4.54 -8.69
CA LYS A 7 2.41 -3.32 -8.14
C LYS A 7 1.92 -2.06 -8.84
N GLU A 8 1.84 -2.07 -10.18
CA GLU A 8 1.32 -0.92 -10.95
C GLU A 8 -0.16 -0.63 -10.63
N VAL A 9 -0.97 -1.66 -10.45
CA VAL A 9 -2.38 -1.50 -10.03
C VAL A 9 -2.46 -0.91 -8.63
N ALA A 10 -1.69 -1.43 -7.67
CA ALA A 10 -1.67 -0.92 -6.30
C ALA A 10 -1.27 0.56 -6.21
N VAL A 11 -0.26 0.99 -6.99
CA VAL A 11 0.13 2.41 -7.06
C VAL A 11 -1.02 3.28 -7.57
N LYS A 12 -1.71 2.86 -8.64
CA LYS A 12 -2.85 3.62 -9.19
C LYS A 12 -4.02 3.71 -8.20
N LEU A 13 -4.30 2.63 -7.49
CA LEU A 13 -5.34 2.59 -6.46
C LEU A 13 -5.02 3.54 -5.31
N LEU A 14 -3.77 3.60 -4.84
CA LEU A 14 -3.37 4.57 -3.81
C LEU A 14 -3.46 6.01 -4.32
N GLN A 15 -3.01 6.29 -5.54
CA GLN A 15 -3.17 7.61 -6.15
C GLN A 15 -4.64 8.02 -6.22
N GLU A 16 -5.54 7.10 -6.62
CA GLU A 16 -6.98 7.34 -6.64
C GLU A 16 -7.51 7.59 -5.22
N PHE A 17 -7.09 6.81 -4.22
CA PHE A 17 -7.52 6.95 -2.83
C PHE A 17 -7.29 8.36 -2.27
N PHE A 18 -6.10 8.92 -2.53
CA PHE A 18 -5.70 10.26 -2.07
C PHE A 18 -6.08 11.39 -3.04
N THR A 19 -6.66 11.07 -4.21
CA THR A 19 -7.12 12.08 -5.16
C THR A 19 -8.33 12.83 -4.59
N LYS A 20 -8.29 14.16 -4.69
CA LYS A 20 -9.41 15.01 -4.30
C LYS A 20 -10.65 14.69 -5.16
N GLY A 21 -11.75 14.30 -4.51
CA GLY A 21 -13.01 13.98 -5.18
C GLY A 21 -13.34 12.49 -5.23
N THR A 22 -12.43 11.62 -4.78
CA THR A 22 -12.74 10.22 -4.55
C THR A 22 -13.78 10.11 -3.43
N THR A 23 -14.86 9.37 -3.69
CA THR A 23 -15.95 9.20 -2.73
C THR A 23 -15.56 8.22 -1.64
N GLU A 24 -16.15 8.33 -0.46
CA GLU A 24 -15.96 7.39 0.66
C GLU A 24 -16.24 5.94 0.21
N LYS A 25 -17.35 5.72 -0.51
CA LYS A 25 -17.66 4.41 -1.09
C LYS A 25 -16.54 3.88 -1.98
N ARG A 26 -15.95 4.73 -2.82
CA ARG A 26 -14.85 4.31 -3.70
C ARG A 26 -13.57 4.06 -2.90
N GLN A 27 -13.31 4.83 -1.85
CA GLN A 27 -12.21 4.58 -0.93
C GLN A 27 -12.33 3.21 -0.26
N ASP A 28 -13.53 2.84 0.20
CA ASP A 28 -13.78 1.50 0.77
C ASP A 28 -13.52 0.37 -0.25
N GLU A 29 -13.99 0.53 -1.49
CA GLU A 29 -13.73 -0.42 -2.58
C GLU A 29 -12.23 -0.55 -2.86
N ILE A 30 -11.51 0.58 -2.92
CA ILE A 30 -10.05 0.60 -3.10
C ILE A 30 -9.34 -0.14 -1.98
N ILE A 31 -9.75 0.04 -0.72
CA ILE A 31 -9.16 -0.66 0.43
C ILE A 31 -9.29 -2.17 0.25
N ILE A 32 -10.47 -2.66 -0.14
CA ILE A 32 -10.72 -4.08 -0.38
C ILE A 32 -9.82 -4.60 -1.52
N GLU A 33 -9.71 -3.85 -2.62
CA GLU A 33 -8.82 -4.22 -3.74
C GLU A 33 -7.35 -4.26 -3.32
N LEU A 34 -6.88 -3.29 -2.53
CA LEU A 34 -5.51 -3.26 -2.04
C LEU A 34 -5.20 -4.44 -1.12
N LEU A 35 -6.12 -4.81 -0.23
CA LEU A 35 -5.97 -5.96 0.68
C LEU A 35 -5.93 -7.31 -0.05
N ASP A 36 -6.53 -7.43 -1.23
CA ASP A 36 -6.44 -8.63 -2.08
C ASP A 36 -5.10 -8.72 -2.84
N ILE A 37 -4.51 -7.55 -3.15
CA ILE A 37 -3.34 -7.45 -4.03
C ILE A 37 -2.03 -7.43 -3.24
N ILE A 38 -1.98 -6.69 -2.12
CA ILE A 38 -0.77 -6.48 -1.32
C ILE A 38 -0.60 -7.62 -0.30
N PRO A 39 0.54 -8.34 -0.31
CA PRO A 39 0.76 -9.48 0.59
C PRO A 39 0.87 -9.14 2.09
N ASP A 40 1.32 -7.92 2.42
CA ASP A 40 1.52 -7.48 3.79
C ASP A 40 0.19 -7.14 4.48
N PRO A 41 -0.22 -7.88 5.54
CA PRO A 41 -1.46 -7.59 6.26
C PRO A 41 -1.39 -6.28 7.07
N SER A 42 -0.19 -5.77 7.35
CA SER A 42 0.03 -4.53 8.10
C SER A 42 0.20 -3.31 7.20
N PHE A 43 0.19 -3.47 5.87
CA PHE A 43 0.48 -2.37 4.94
C PHE A 43 -0.40 -1.13 5.15
N MET A 44 -1.70 -1.33 5.44
CA MET A 44 -2.63 -0.22 5.69
C MET A 44 -2.26 0.55 6.95
N ASN A 45 -1.80 -0.14 7.99
CA ASN A 45 -1.35 0.51 9.21
C ASN A 45 -0.10 1.35 8.95
N ASP A 46 0.86 0.77 8.22
CA ASP A 46 2.09 1.45 7.83
C ASP A 46 1.80 2.70 6.98
N LEU A 47 0.85 2.63 6.05
CA LEU A 47 0.43 3.75 5.20
C LEU A 47 -0.07 4.96 6.02
N PHE A 48 -0.78 4.73 7.13
CA PHE A 48 -1.39 5.81 7.91
C PHE A 48 -0.61 6.23 9.16
N GLN A 49 0.35 5.40 9.61
CA GLN A 49 1.10 5.66 10.84
C GLN A 49 2.58 5.96 10.63
N SER A 50 3.11 5.69 9.42
CA SER A 50 4.52 5.87 9.14
C SER A 50 4.78 7.14 8.32
N ASP A 51 5.63 7.99 8.86
CA ASP A 51 6.16 9.15 8.12
C ASP A 51 7.25 8.75 7.12
N GLU A 52 7.69 7.48 7.10
CA GLU A 52 8.82 7.00 6.28
C GLU A 52 8.60 7.12 4.77
N PHE A 53 7.35 7.28 4.33
CA PHE A 53 6.96 7.37 2.92
C PHE A 53 6.65 8.78 2.48
N TYR A 54 6.80 9.77 3.35
CA TYR A 54 6.53 11.16 3.02
C TYR A 54 7.84 11.88 2.71
N ASP A 55 7.85 12.66 1.64
CA ASP A 55 8.95 13.58 1.35
C ASP A 55 8.91 14.82 2.28
N GLU A 56 9.91 15.69 2.15
CA GLU A 56 10.02 16.92 2.96
C GLU A 56 8.85 17.89 2.74
N ASP A 57 8.15 17.77 1.62
CA ASP A 57 6.98 18.58 1.26
C ASP A 57 5.66 17.92 1.72
N GLY A 58 5.72 16.74 2.35
CA GLY A 58 4.57 15.98 2.82
C GLY A 58 3.82 15.22 1.71
N ASN A 59 4.45 14.99 0.56
CA ASN A 59 3.89 14.13 -0.49
C ASN A 59 4.23 12.67 -0.22
N LEU A 60 3.23 11.81 -0.39
CA LEU A 60 3.38 10.37 -0.22
C LEU A 60 4.05 9.72 -1.44
N ASP A 61 5.13 8.96 -1.21
CA ASP A 61 5.72 8.05 -2.19
C ASP A 61 4.93 6.74 -2.23
N TYR A 62 3.92 6.72 -3.10
CA TYR A 62 3.10 5.55 -3.36
C TYR A 62 3.91 4.31 -3.76
N ARG A 63 5.05 4.49 -4.44
CA ARG A 63 5.84 3.37 -4.92
C ARG A 63 6.60 2.72 -3.78
N ALA A 64 7.18 3.52 -2.89
CA ALA A 64 7.87 3.02 -1.71
C ALA A 64 6.92 2.20 -0.81
N VAL A 65 5.69 2.68 -0.58
CA VAL A 65 4.65 1.95 0.17
C VAL A 65 4.37 0.59 -0.46
N VAL A 66 4.09 0.57 -1.78
CA VAL A 66 3.77 -0.66 -2.50
C VAL A 66 4.96 -1.61 -2.50
N ASP A 67 6.18 -1.12 -2.71
CA ASP A 67 7.36 -1.97 -2.71
C ASP A 67 7.60 -2.61 -1.35
N LYS A 68 7.40 -1.88 -0.24
CA LYS A 68 7.46 -2.47 1.11
C LYS A 68 6.41 -3.56 1.30
N GLY A 69 5.15 -3.28 0.97
CA GLY A 69 4.06 -4.25 1.13
C GLY A 69 4.24 -5.54 0.30
N PHE A 70 4.94 -5.46 -0.84
CA PHE A 70 5.28 -6.63 -1.65
C PHE A 70 6.59 -7.33 -1.27
N ASN A 71 7.45 -6.66 -0.52
CA ASN A 71 8.67 -7.25 0.05
C ASN A 71 8.41 -7.98 1.37
N TYR A 72 7.16 -7.98 1.85
CA TYR A 72 6.76 -8.76 3.01
C TYR A 72 7.04 -10.25 2.80
N ASP A 73 7.91 -10.78 3.65
CA ASP A 73 8.19 -12.21 3.75
C ASP A 73 7.62 -12.73 5.08
N PRO A 74 6.50 -13.49 5.05
CA PRO A 74 5.91 -14.06 6.27
C PRO A 74 6.85 -15.01 7.01
N LYS A 75 7.91 -15.52 6.37
CA LYS A 75 8.92 -16.39 7.00
C LYS A 75 10.03 -15.63 7.72
N SER A 76 10.22 -14.34 7.40
CA SER A 76 11.21 -13.50 8.08
C SER A 76 10.83 -13.21 9.54
N ASN A 77 9.57 -13.46 9.93
CA ASN A 77 9.09 -13.40 11.32
C ASN A 77 9.28 -14.72 12.12
N ILE A 78 9.93 -15.77 11.58
CA ILE A 78 10.06 -17.08 12.24
C ILE A 78 11.36 -17.22 13.07
N ILE A 79 12.30 -16.27 13.03
CA ILE A 79 13.54 -16.37 13.83
C ILE A 79 13.47 -15.48 15.07
N ALA A 80 12.59 -15.83 16.01
CA ALA A 80 12.69 -15.35 17.39
C ALA A 80 11.94 -16.29 18.35
N LEU A 81 12.24 -17.59 18.33
CA LEU A 81 11.97 -18.52 19.44
C LEU A 81 13.09 -19.56 19.53
#